data_AF-A0A452Z3U9-F1
#
_entry.id   AF-A0A452Z3U9-F1
#
_cell.length_a   1.000
_cell.length_b   1.000
_cell.length_c   1.000
_cell.angle_alpha   90.00
_cell.angle_beta   90.00
_cell.angle_gamma   90.00
#
_symmetry.space_group_name_H-M   'P 1'
#
loop_
_entity.id
_entity.type
_entity.pdbx_description
1 polymer ?
#
loop_
_entity_poly.entity_id
_entity_poly.type
_entity_poly.pdbx_seq_one_letter_code
_entity_poly.pdbx_strand_id
1 'polypeptide(L)'
;MDKVEVVLYSMNSRNKDKLVAKGTLVSKEKTYVVGGNMLGVQYVAVLVRGCTYLGDEKLVRPYEKFQTVRDAMGSIIAWPRSHVSMFSFKHCVCSNLHMCDMLFIQNLSCF
;
A
#
# COMPACT_ATOMS: atom_id res chain seq x y z
N MET A 1 -19.17 -4.53 1.43
CA MET A 1 -18.18 -4.00 0.46
C MET A 1 -16.82 -4.41 0.98
N ASP A 2 -16.19 -5.37 0.32
CA ASP A 2 -14.94 -5.94 0.80
C ASP A 2 -13.83 -4.90 0.73
N LYS A 3 -13.22 -4.62 1.89
CA LYS A 3 -12.07 -3.70 1.96
C LYS A 3 -10.86 -4.45 1.44
N VAL A 4 -10.36 -4.04 0.30
CA VAL A 4 -9.10 -4.57 -0.25
C VAL A 4 -7.94 -3.94 0.52
N GLU A 5 -7.30 -4.72 1.37
CA GLU A 5 -6.08 -4.32 2.06
C GLU A 5 -4.88 -4.38 1.11
N VAL A 6 -4.01 -3.38 1.23
CA VAL A 6 -2.81 -3.24 0.42
C VAL A 6 -1.60 -2.89 1.26
N VAL A 7 -0.44 -3.28 0.77
CA VAL A 7 0.87 -2.88 1.29
C VAL A 7 1.54 -1.96 0.30
N LEU A 8 2.12 -0.87 0.80
CA LEU A 8 2.95 0.06 0.05
C LEU A 8 4.42 -0.27 0.29
N TYR A 9 5.16 -0.44 -0.79
CA TYR A 9 6.60 -0.63 -0.79
C TYR A 9 7.33 0.68 -1.11
N SER A 10 8.56 0.77 -0.61
CA SER A 10 9.43 1.93 -0.80
C SER A 10 9.81 2.10 -2.27
N MET A 11 9.69 3.34 -2.74
CA MET A 11 10.18 3.80 -4.06
C MET A 11 11.67 4.09 -4.05
N ASN A 12 12.29 4.20 -2.86
CA ASN A 12 13.73 4.35 -2.74
C ASN A 12 14.44 3.01 -2.98
N SER A 13 15.34 2.97 -3.97
CA SER A 13 16.07 1.76 -4.35
C SER A 13 16.94 1.17 -3.23
N ARG A 14 17.39 1.98 -2.26
CA ARG A 14 18.14 1.50 -1.08
C ARG A 14 17.26 0.71 -0.11
N ASN A 15 15.95 0.92 -0.18
CA ASN A 15 14.93 0.27 0.64
C ASN A 15 14.00 -0.60 -0.23
N LYS A 16 14.51 -1.12 -1.36
CA LYS A 16 13.76 -2.02 -2.22
C LYS A 16 13.14 -3.15 -1.40
N ASP A 17 11.91 -3.50 -1.74
CA ASP A 17 11.11 -4.58 -1.11
C ASP A 17 10.79 -4.35 0.39
N LYS A 18 11.15 -3.18 0.95
CA LYS A 18 10.75 -2.80 2.32
C LYS A 18 9.39 -2.13 2.32
N LEU A 19 8.59 -2.47 3.33
CA LEU A 19 7.28 -1.89 3.57
C LEU A 19 7.41 -0.47 4.11
N VAL A 20 6.63 0.44 3.55
CA VAL A 20 6.48 1.82 4.04
C VAL A 20 5.17 1.97 4.80
N ALA A 21 4.09 1.36 4.30
CA ALA A 21 2.77 1.48 4.91
C ALA A 21 1.83 0.33 4.58
N LYS A 22 0.79 0.21 5.41
CA LYS A 22 -0.43 -0.53 5.11
C LYS A 22 -1.55 0.47 4.80
N GLY A 23 -2.45 0.08 3.91
CA GLY A 23 -3.58 0.90 3.53
C GLY A 23 -4.77 0.10 3.02
N THR A 24 -5.82 0.83 2.67
CA THR A 24 -6.99 0.30 1.97
C THR A 24 -7.02 0.85 0.56
N LEU A 25 -7.14 -0.01 -0.45
CA LEU A 25 -7.32 0.44 -1.83
C LEU A 25 -8.66 1.17 -1.95
N VAL A 26 -8.61 2.40 -2.43
CA VAL A 26 -9.80 3.24 -2.67
C VAL A 26 -10.20 3.20 -4.13
N SER A 27 -9.24 3.35 -5.05
CA SER A 27 -9.54 3.37 -6.49
C SER A 27 -8.32 3.03 -7.34
N LYS A 28 -8.59 2.49 -8.53
CA LYS A 28 -7.64 2.32 -9.65
C LYS A 28 -8.03 3.16 -10.86
N GLU A 29 -9.12 3.92 -10.77
CA GLU A 29 -9.65 4.70 -11.89
C GLU A 29 -8.73 5.86 -12.22
N LYS A 30 -8.28 5.94 -13.47
CA LYS A 30 -7.33 6.96 -13.92
C LYS A 30 -7.86 8.40 -13.76
N THR A 31 -9.17 8.56 -13.69
CA THR A 31 -9.88 9.83 -13.51
C THR A 31 -10.15 10.19 -12.05
N TYR A 32 -9.90 9.28 -11.10
CA TYR A 32 -10.03 9.57 -9.67
C TYR A 32 -9.09 10.70 -9.28
N VAL A 33 -9.54 11.63 -8.44
CA VAL A 33 -8.77 12.82 -8.06
C VAL A 33 -8.18 12.66 -6.67
N VAL A 34 -6.87 12.87 -6.55
CA VAL A 34 -6.15 12.94 -5.27
C VAL A 34 -5.37 14.24 -5.24
N GLY A 35 -5.54 15.06 -4.20
CA GLY A 35 -4.83 16.34 -4.07
C GLY A 35 -5.02 17.27 -5.27
N GLY A 36 -6.25 17.34 -5.81
CA GLY A 36 -6.59 18.17 -6.97
C GLY A 36 -6.12 17.63 -8.33
N ASN A 37 -5.40 16.52 -8.39
CA ASN A 37 -4.86 15.95 -9.62
C ASN A 37 -5.50 14.60 -9.95
N MET A 38 -5.77 14.35 -11.23
CA MET A 38 -6.18 13.02 -11.70
C MET A 38 -5.07 12.00 -11.44
N LEU A 39 -5.47 10.81 -10.99
CA LEU A 39 -4.59 9.73 -10.55
C LEU A 39 -3.66 9.27 -11.68
N GLY A 40 -4.23 9.07 -12.87
CA GLY A 40 -3.52 8.51 -14.02
C GLY A 40 -3.28 7.01 -13.91
N VAL A 41 -2.84 6.40 -15.01
CA VAL A 41 -2.76 4.93 -15.17
C VAL A 41 -1.68 4.29 -14.28
N GLN A 42 -0.67 5.07 -13.89
CA GLN A 42 0.50 4.58 -13.15
C GLN A 42 0.28 4.50 -11.63
N TYR A 43 -0.84 5.00 -11.13
CA TYR A 43 -1.07 5.18 -9.70
C TYR A 43 -2.36 4.50 -9.24
N VAL A 44 -2.41 4.19 -7.95
CA VAL A 44 -3.61 3.77 -7.24
C VAL A 44 -3.89 4.74 -6.10
N ALA A 45 -5.16 4.94 -5.79
CA ALA A 45 -5.58 5.74 -4.64
C ALA A 45 -5.67 4.82 -3.41
N VAL A 46 -4.93 5.16 -2.35
CA VAL A 46 -4.84 4.35 -1.14
C VAL A 46 -5.09 5.22 0.07
N LEU A 47 -6.00 4.78 0.93
CA LEU A 47 -6.19 5.34 2.27
C LEU A 47 -5.12 4.76 3.20
N VAL A 48 -4.24 5.60 3.72
CA VAL A 48 -3.13 5.15 4.60
C VAL A 48 -3.70 4.79 5.98
N ARG A 49 -3.43 3.56 6.43
CA ARG A 49 -3.91 3.04 7.72
C ARG A 49 -2.81 2.98 8.80
N GLY A 50 -1.56 2.77 8.39
CA GLY A 50 -0.41 2.79 9.29
C GLY A 50 0.89 2.77 8.51
N CYS A 51 1.95 3.35 9.06
CA CYS A 51 3.28 3.38 8.45
C CYS A 51 4.32 2.63 9.30
N THR A 52 5.42 2.21 8.67
CA THR A 52 6.58 1.63 9.34
C THR A 52 7.56 2.73 9.79
N TYR A 53 8.75 2.35 10.25
CA TYR A 53 9.85 3.30 10.49
C TYR A 53 10.27 4.06 9.22
N LEU A 54 9.89 3.60 8.03
CA LEU A 54 10.11 4.29 6.75
C LEU A 54 9.01 5.31 6.41
N GLY A 55 8.10 5.63 7.32
CA GLY A 55 6.99 6.57 7.07
C GLY A 55 7.42 7.98 6.64
N ASP A 56 8.67 8.38 6.86
CA ASP A 56 9.23 9.64 6.38
C ASP A 56 9.55 9.64 4.87
N GLU A 57 9.27 8.54 4.17
CA GLU A 57 9.35 8.49 2.72
C GLU A 57 8.43 9.55 2.11
N LYS A 58 9.00 10.34 1.20
CA LYS A 58 8.30 11.43 0.52
C LYS A 58 7.20 10.87 -0.36
N LEU A 59 6.06 11.55 -0.36
CA LEU A 59 5.00 11.25 -1.32
C LEU A 59 5.49 11.54 -2.74
N VAL A 60 5.14 10.67 -3.67
CA VAL A 60 5.39 10.87 -5.10
C VAL A 60 4.64 12.09 -5.65
N ARG A 61 3.49 12.39 -5.04
CA ARG A 61 2.65 13.55 -5.34
C ARG A 61 2.23 14.22 -4.02
N PRO A 62 3.11 15.05 -3.43
CA PRO A 62 2.75 15.84 -2.25
C PRO A 62 1.59 16.78 -2.57
N TYR A 63 0.71 17.02 -1.58
CA TYR A 63 -0.39 17.98 -1.71
C TYR A 63 -0.77 18.53 -0.34
N GLU A 64 -1.22 19.79 -0.31
CA GLU A 64 -1.49 20.53 0.92
C GLU A 64 -0.35 20.40 1.94
N LYS A 65 -0.64 19.89 3.13
CA LYS A 65 0.31 19.66 4.22
C LYS A 65 1.02 18.30 4.16
N PHE A 66 0.65 17.42 3.24
CA PHE A 66 1.19 16.05 3.19
C PHE A 66 2.45 15.98 2.34
N GLN A 67 3.59 15.79 3.01
CA GLN A 67 4.90 15.68 2.35
C GLN A 67 5.43 14.24 2.39
N THR A 68 5.13 13.51 3.47
CA THR A 68 5.55 12.13 3.70
C THR A 68 4.37 11.18 3.84
N VAL A 69 4.62 9.87 3.80
CA VAL A 69 3.59 8.86 4.06
C VAL A 69 3.03 8.97 5.48
N ARG A 70 3.87 9.34 6.46
CA ARG A 70 3.46 9.57 7.84
C ARG A 70 2.51 10.75 7.97
N ASP A 71 2.79 11.87 7.28
CA ASP A 71 1.88 13.03 7.30
C ASP A 71 0.49 12.66 6.78
N ALA A 72 0.43 11.73 5.82
CA ALA A 72 -0.79 11.31 5.16
C ALA A 72 -1.57 10.18 5.87
N MET A 73 -1.20 9.82 7.10
CA MET A 73 -1.97 8.85 7.90
C MET A 73 -3.44 9.27 8.01
N GLY A 74 -4.36 8.34 7.72
CA GLY A 74 -5.80 8.61 7.70
C GLY A 74 -6.29 9.37 6.46
N SER A 75 -5.41 9.64 5.49
CA SER A 75 -5.73 10.37 4.25
C SER A 75 -5.48 9.50 3.01
N ILE A 76 -6.04 9.92 1.87
CA ILE A 76 -5.93 9.20 0.60
C ILE A 76 -4.73 9.74 -0.18
N ILE A 77 -3.79 8.89 -0.56
CA ILE A 77 -2.64 9.27 -1.38
C ILE A 77 -2.64 8.53 -2.72
N ALA A 78 -1.98 9.12 -3.70
CA ALA A 78 -1.59 8.41 -4.91
C ALA A 78 -0.27 7.67 -4.64
N TRP A 79 -0.23 6.36 -4.89
CA TRP A 79 0.99 5.56 -4.81
C TRP A 79 1.25 4.81 -6.11
N PRO A 80 2.51 4.64 -6.56
CA PRO A 80 2.79 3.94 -7.81
C PRO A 80 2.27 2.51 -7.77
N ARG A 81 1.53 2.10 -8.79
CA ARG A 81 0.94 0.76 -8.89
C ARG A 81 1.98 -0.37 -8.82
N SER A 82 3.19 -0.11 -9.32
CA SER A 82 4.34 -1.03 -9.26
C SER A 82 4.89 -1.25 -7.85
N HIS A 83 4.51 -0.41 -6.89
CA HIS A 83 4.97 -0.45 -5.50
C HIS A 83 3.82 -0.78 -4.53
N VAL A 84 2.78 -1.46 -5.03
CA VAL A 84 1.63 -1.88 -4.24
C VAL A 84 1.41 -3.38 -4.42
N SER A 85 1.31 -4.10 -3.30
CA SER A 85 0.83 -5.48 -3.28
C SER A 85 -0.55 -5.54 -2.64
N MET A 86 -1.48 -6.25 -3.29
CA MET A 86 -2.80 -6.54 -2.75
C MET A 86 -2.73 -7.87 -2.00
N PHE A 87 -3.24 -7.91 -0.76
CA PHE A 87 -3.49 -9.19 -0.10
C PHE A 87 -4.71 -9.83 -0.77
N SER A 88 -4.49 -10.60 -1.83
CA SER A 88 -5.50 -11.55 -2.27
C SER A 88 -5.46 -12.73 -1.31
N PHE A 89 -6.41 -12.79 -0.38
CA PHE A 89 -6.83 -14.07 0.19
C PHE A 89 -7.39 -14.89 -0.96
N LYS A 90 -6.53 -15.56 -1.72
CA LYS A 90 -6.98 -16.74 -2.46
C LYS A 90 -7.34 -17.73 -1.37
N HIS A 91 -8.63 -17.97 -1.18
CA HIS A 91 -9.12 -19.13 -0.47
C HIS A 91 -8.53 -20.34 -1.22
N CYS A 92 -7.37 -20.81 -0.77
CA CYS A 92 -6.67 -21.92 -1.39
C CYS A 92 -7.41 -23.17 -0.96
N VAL A 93 -8.37 -23.61 -1.78
CA VAL A 93 -8.84 -25.00 -1.71
C VAL A 93 -7.67 -25.82 -2.20
N CYS A 94 -7.00 -26.48 -1.25
CA CYS A 94 -5.79 -27.24 -1.48
C CYS A 94 -5.99 -28.31 -2.56
N SER A 95 -5.17 -28.25 -3.61
CA SER A 95 -4.83 -29.41 -4.44
C SER A 95 -3.32 -29.42 -4.60
N ASN A 96 -2.64 -30.06 -3.63
CA ASN A 96 -1.28 -30.59 -3.67
C ASN A 96 -0.29 -29.98 -4.68
N LEU A 97 0.57 -29.05 -4.23
CA LEU A 97 2.02 -29.08 -4.48
C LEU A 97 2.77 -28.04 -3.63
N HIS A 98 3.70 -28.51 -2.80
CA HIS A 98 4.82 -27.79 -2.18
C HIS A 98 4.50 -26.53 -1.32
N MET A 99 4.10 -26.77 -0.08
CA MET A 99 4.11 -25.78 1.01
C MET A 99 5.53 -25.60 1.57
N CYS A 100 6.36 -24.81 0.89
CA CYS A 100 7.51 -24.13 1.50
C CYS A 100 7.49 -22.71 0.97
N ASP A 101 7.17 -21.73 1.83
CA ASP A 101 7.33 -20.26 1.68
C ASP A 101 6.19 -19.43 2.31
N MET A 102 5.25 -20.06 3.04
CA MET A 102 4.24 -19.34 3.83
C MET A 102 4.65 -19.08 5.30
N LEU A 103 5.94 -19.05 5.61
CA LEU A 103 6.41 -18.61 6.92
C LEU A 103 6.64 -17.10 6.95
N PHE A 104 5.59 -16.27 6.79
CA PHE A 104 5.70 -14.86 7.20
C PHE A 104 4.39 -14.17 7.60
N ILE A 105 3.31 -14.91 7.88
CA ILE A 105 2.10 -14.32 8.49
C ILE A 105 1.58 -15.20 9.63
N GLN A 106 2.41 -15.37 10.66
CA GLN A 106 1.92 -15.57 12.02
C GLN A 106 2.89 -14.86 12.95
N ASN A 107 2.64 -13.57 13.19
CA ASN A 107 2.93 -12.86 14.43
C ASN A 107 2.81 -11.36 14.18
N LEU A 108 1.61 -10.83 14.43
CA LEU A 108 1.40 -9.49 14.99
C LEU A 108 -0.08 -9.43 15.42
N SER A 109 -0.38 -10.27 16.40
CA SER A 109 -1.54 -10.16 17.27
C SER A 109 -1.15 -10.84 18.57
N CYS A 110 -0.46 -10.11 19.45
CA CYS A 110 -0.47 -10.28 20.90
C CYS A 110 0.31 -9.12 21.55
N PHE A 111 -0.46 -8.27 22.25
CA PHE A 111 -0.11 -7.12 23.09
C PHE A 111 0.37 -5.82 22.43
#